data_AF-A0A2M7LKL6-F1
#
_entry.id   AF-A0A2M7LKL6-F1
#
_cell.length_a   1.000
_cell.length_b   1.000
_cell.length_c   1.000
_cell.angle_alpha   90.00
_cell.angle_beta   90.00
_cell.angle_gamma   90.00
#
_symmetry.space_group_name_H-M   'P 1'
#
loop_
_entity.id
_entity.type
_entity.pdbx_description
1 polymer ?
#
loop_
_entity_poly.entity_id
_entity_poly.type
_entity_poly.pdbx_seq_one_letter_code
_entity_poly.pdbx_strand_id
1 'polypeptide(L)'
;MSNYSLVCPLVENRIPKGDALSYNPEFENTLDELEGVLSKRNCSVTPIKGNLMLPRSVLLAYYMCFADENYLSYVEQLKPFSEGALNTLESIEEVSELSGRPAGIAQQLELALDQSGNDISLAVIYLTLGTRAIARGLDSRILGQEISMERLLSWKTKVRPFGYNLTSEDPPGDTYHFWNNVLAGLSRDEKVDYVITRNLKRAICDFIYINAAYAVGLLRNSVVLNQVLDTHASIDSLGYSVGRALFDHYNGEKNPNLNIANQYRQETESYQ
;
A
#
# COMPACT_ATOMS: atom_id res chain seq x y z
N MET A 1 32.48 -14.66 -31.63
CA MET A 1 31.84 -15.87 -31.09
C MET A 1 32.49 -16.22 -29.76
N SER A 2 31.75 -16.08 -28.66
CA SER A 2 31.81 -16.96 -27.47
C SER A 2 30.88 -16.36 -26.42
N ASN A 3 29.85 -17.13 -26.08
CA ASN A 3 28.77 -16.81 -25.18
C ASN A 3 29.27 -16.66 -23.73
N TYR A 4 28.89 -15.57 -23.06
CA TYR A 4 28.84 -15.54 -21.60
C TYR A 4 27.39 -15.75 -21.18
N SER A 5 27.14 -16.95 -20.68
CA SER A 5 25.95 -17.34 -19.95
C SER A 5 25.86 -16.51 -18.66
N LEU A 6 24.85 -15.63 -18.57
CA LEU A 6 24.46 -15.00 -17.31
C LEU A 6 23.59 -15.99 -16.54
N VAL A 7 24.25 -16.93 -15.86
CA VAL A 7 23.64 -17.63 -14.73
C VAL A 7 23.66 -16.63 -13.57
N CYS A 8 22.48 -16.13 -13.21
CA CYS A 8 22.29 -15.45 -11.94
C CYS A 8 22.66 -16.44 -10.83
N PRO A 9 23.70 -16.20 -10.02
CA PRO A 9 23.89 -17.00 -8.82
C PRO A 9 22.76 -16.60 -7.90
N LEU A 10 21.77 -17.48 -7.76
CA LEU A 10 20.90 -17.52 -6.60
C LEU A 10 21.83 -17.52 -5.39
N VAL A 11 21.94 -16.36 -4.76
CA VAL A 11 22.65 -16.22 -3.50
C VAL A 11 21.80 -17.00 -2.49
N GLU A 12 22.21 -18.24 -2.22
CA GLU A 12 21.82 -19.02 -1.05
C GLU A 12 22.35 -18.31 0.21
N ASN A 13 21.84 -17.12 0.50
CA ASN A 13 22.01 -16.53 1.83
C ASN A 13 20.92 -17.11 2.70
N ARG A 14 21.31 -18.15 3.42
CA ARG A 14 20.57 -18.68 4.57
C ARG A 14 20.17 -17.52 5.48
N ILE A 15 18.87 -17.28 5.53
CA ILE A 15 18.19 -16.39 6.48
C ILE A 15 18.74 -16.68 7.88
N PRO A 16 19.25 -15.69 8.63
CA PRO A 16 19.46 -15.84 10.05
C PRO A 16 18.11 -16.22 10.66
N LYS A 17 17.99 -17.45 11.19
CA LYS A 17 16.84 -17.85 12.01
C LYS A 17 16.81 -16.97 13.26
N GLY A 18 16.18 -15.83 13.15
CA GLY A 18 16.03 -14.82 14.21
C GLY A 18 14.87 -13.91 13.85
N ASP A 19 13.67 -14.31 14.27
CA ASP A 19 12.40 -13.58 14.23
C ASP A 19 11.83 -13.17 12.87
N ALA A 20 11.12 -14.12 12.24
CA ALA A 20 10.09 -13.85 11.23
C ALA A 20 8.98 -12.87 11.70
N LEU A 21 9.03 -12.42 12.95
CA LEU A 21 8.10 -11.48 13.59
C LEU A 21 8.60 -10.02 13.55
N SER A 22 9.81 -9.77 13.06
CA SER A 22 10.43 -8.43 13.02
C SER A 22 10.18 -7.68 11.72
N TYR A 23 9.61 -8.35 10.71
CA TYR A 23 9.43 -7.83 9.35
C TYR A 23 8.03 -8.12 8.84
N ASN A 24 7.58 -7.34 7.85
CA ASN A 24 6.47 -7.74 7.00
C ASN A 24 6.87 -8.95 6.13
N PRO A 25 5.89 -9.79 5.73
CA PRO A 25 6.14 -10.93 4.87
C PRO A 25 6.78 -10.48 3.56
N GLU A 26 7.54 -11.38 2.95
CA GLU A 26 8.06 -11.19 1.60
C GLU A 26 6.92 -10.97 0.59
N PHE A 27 7.29 -10.41 -0.57
CA PHE A 27 6.38 -10.10 -1.69
C PHE A 27 5.40 -11.24 -2.01
N GLU A 28 5.88 -12.49 -2.02
CA GLU A 28 5.11 -13.67 -2.43
C GLU A 28 4.07 -14.12 -1.40
N ASN A 29 4.22 -13.73 -0.14
CA ASN A 29 3.43 -14.20 1.00
C ASN A 29 2.49 -13.13 1.57
N THR A 30 2.64 -11.87 1.14
CA THR A 30 1.85 -10.73 1.63
C THR A 30 0.35 -10.96 1.42
N LEU A 31 -0.05 -11.45 0.25
CA LEU A 31 -1.47 -11.65 -0.05
C LEU A 31 -2.09 -12.78 0.77
N ASP A 32 -1.33 -13.85 1.04
CA ASP A 32 -1.79 -14.96 1.89
C ASP A 32 -2.02 -14.51 3.34
N GLU A 33 -1.18 -13.60 3.86
CA GLU A 33 -1.34 -13.06 5.22
C GLU A 33 -2.57 -12.15 5.32
N LEU A 34 -2.76 -11.26 4.34
CA LEU A 34 -3.93 -10.39 4.28
C LEU A 34 -5.22 -11.22 4.10
N GLU A 35 -5.20 -12.24 3.23
CA GLU A 35 -6.33 -13.13 3.04
C GLU A 35 -6.64 -13.93 4.33
N GLY A 36 -5.62 -14.27 5.11
CA GLY A 36 -5.80 -14.88 6.43
C GLY A 36 -6.54 -14.00 7.44
N VAL A 37 -6.54 -12.67 7.27
CA VAL A 37 -7.35 -11.73 8.05
C VAL A 37 -8.75 -11.60 7.43
N LEU A 38 -8.81 -11.41 6.12
CA LEU A 38 -10.05 -11.13 5.40
C LEU A 38 -11.01 -12.33 5.39
N SER A 39 -10.51 -13.54 5.14
CA SER A 39 -11.32 -14.78 5.09
C SER A 39 -12.00 -15.14 6.42
N LYS A 40 -11.52 -14.61 7.54
CA LYS A 40 -12.11 -14.80 8.88
C LYS A 40 -13.27 -13.83 9.16
N ARG A 41 -13.46 -12.84 8.29
CA ARG A 41 -14.38 -11.72 8.46
C ARG A 41 -15.36 -11.71 7.30
N ASN A 42 -16.57 -11.20 7.54
CA ASN A 42 -17.54 -10.98 6.46
C ASN A 42 -17.22 -9.65 5.76
N CYS A 43 -16.09 -9.63 5.06
CA CYS A 43 -15.56 -8.42 4.42
C CYS A 43 -16.32 -8.07 3.13
N SER A 44 -16.35 -6.77 2.82
CA SER A 44 -16.88 -6.25 1.57
C SER A 44 -15.94 -5.22 0.95
N VAL A 45 -16.04 -5.03 -0.37
CA VAL A 45 -15.37 -3.93 -1.08
C VAL A 45 -16.44 -2.96 -1.57
N THR A 46 -16.42 -1.73 -1.06
CA THR A 46 -17.30 -0.66 -1.57
C THR A 46 -16.61 0.09 -2.70
N PRO A 47 -17.26 0.28 -3.87
CA PRO A 47 -16.69 1.10 -4.94
C PRO A 47 -16.40 2.54 -4.50
N ILE A 48 -15.14 2.96 -4.59
CA ILE A 48 -14.62 4.23 -4.09
C ILE A 48 -15.23 5.42 -4.85
N LYS A 49 -15.35 5.33 -6.18
CA LYS A 49 -15.90 6.43 -6.99
C LYS A 49 -17.40 6.61 -6.83
N GLY A 50 -18.14 5.50 -6.89
CA GLY A 50 -19.60 5.53 -6.97
C GLY A 50 -20.25 5.71 -5.61
N ASN A 51 -19.77 4.95 -4.62
CA ASN A 51 -20.43 4.85 -3.32
C ASN A 51 -19.73 5.72 -2.28
N LEU A 52 -18.39 5.78 -2.28
CA LEU A 52 -17.64 6.68 -1.40
C LEU A 52 -17.52 8.10 -1.96
N MET A 53 -18.06 8.36 -3.17
CA MET A 53 -18.09 9.66 -3.83
C MET A 53 -16.70 10.31 -3.99
N LEU A 54 -15.65 9.49 -4.11
CA LEU A 54 -14.28 9.92 -4.32
C LEU A 54 -13.90 9.77 -5.80
N PRO A 55 -14.01 10.83 -6.63
CA PRO A 55 -13.73 10.72 -8.05
C PRO A 55 -12.25 10.40 -8.29
N ARG A 56 -11.95 9.82 -9.46
CA ARG A 56 -10.57 9.45 -9.84
C ARG A 56 -9.59 10.63 -9.73
N SER A 57 -10.04 11.82 -10.11
CA SER A 57 -9.21 13.04 -10.05
C SER A 57 -8.76 13.35 -8.64
N VAL A 58 -9.59 13.06 -7.63
CA VAL A 58 -9.26 13.20 -6.22
C VAL A 58 -8.19 12.19 -5.79
N LEU A 59 -8.35 10.91 -6.14
CA LEU A 59 -7.36 9.88 -5.81
C LEU A 59 -6.04 10.08 -6.56
N LEU A 60 -6.09 10.48 -7.84
CA LEU A 60 -4.90 10.82 -8.62
C LEU A 60 -4.22 12.08 -8.10
N ALA A 61 -4.97 13.12 -7.73
CA ALA A 61 -4.39 14.30 -7.09
C ALA A 61 -3.68 13.89 -5.80
N TYR A 62 -4.36 13.13 -4.93
CA TYR A 62 -3.78 12.63 -3.69
C TYR A 62 -2.54 11.73 -3.92
N TYR A 63 -2.53 10.92 -4.98
CA TYR A 63 -1.37 10.12 -5.38
C TYR A 63 -0.24 10.97 -5.97
N MET A 64 -0.51 11.97 -6.80
CA MET A 64 0.52 12.88 -7.34
C MET A 64 1.16 13.73 -6.24
N CYS A 65 0.42 14.01 -5.17
CA CYS A 65 0.92 14.67 -3.98
C CYS A 65 2.03 13.87 -3.26
N PHE A 66 2.26 12.61 -3.65
CA PHE A 66 3.33 11.75 -3.13
C PHE A 66 4.73 12.19 -3.59
N ALA A 67 4.83 13.01 -4.66
CA ALA A 67 6.09 13.42 -5.27
C ALA A 67 6.64 14.78 -4.80
N ASP A 68 5.84 15.64 -4.16
CA ASP A 68 6.28 16.97 -3.70
C ASP A 68 5.41 17.50 -2.55
N GLU A 69 6.04 17.90 -1.45
CA GLU A 69 5.43 18.28 -0.17
C GLU A 69 4.83 19.69 -0.17
N ASN A 70 5.20 20.55 -1.14
CA ASN A 70 4.99 22.01 -1.03
C ASN A 70 3.76 22.56 -1.75
N TYR A 71 3.07 21.77 -2.58
CA TYR A 71 2.01 22.26 -3.48
C TYR A 71 0.72 21.43 -3.42
N LEU A 72 0.46 20.73 -2.31
CA LEU A 72 -0.69 19.84 -2.25
C LEU A 72 -2.01 20.63 -2.26
N SER A 73 -2.79 20.36 -3.30
CA SER A 73 -4.21 20.74 -3.35
C SER A 73 -4.89 20.05 -2.17
N TYR A 74 -5.47 20.84 -1.27
CA TYR A 74 -6.27 20.30 -0.18
C TYR A 74 -7.44 19.51 -0.79
N VAL A 75 -7.42 18.19 -0.60
CA VAL A 75 -8.44 17.29 -1.12
C VAL A 75 -9.54 17.17 -0.07
N GLU A 76 -10.41 18.18 0.02
CA GLU A 76 -11.44 18.26 1.07
C GLU A 76 -12.34 17.03 1.13
N GLN A 77 -12.52 16.36 -0.01
CA GLN A 77 -13.33 15.15 -0.14
C GLN A 77 -12.81 13.98 0.69
N LEU A 78 -11.54 14.01 1.13
CA LEU A 78 -10.97 13.00 2.02
C LEU A 78 -11.21 13.29 3.51
N LYS A 79 -11.65 14.50 3.86
CA LYS A 79 -11.93 14.89 5.25
C LYS A 79 -12.94 13.98 5.97
N PRO A 80 -14.03 13.49 5.34
CA PRO A 80 -14.97 12.58 6.02
C PRO A 80 -14.35 11.28 6.53
N PHE A 81 -13.15 10.91 6.06
CA PHE A 81 -12.45 9.69 6.47
C PHE A 81 -11.40 9.95 7.57
N SER A 82 -11.26 11.19 8.06
CA SER A 82 -10.22 11.58 9.01
C SER A 82 -10.32 10.86 10.35
N GLU A 83 -11.52 10.77 10.91
CA GLU A 83 -11.76 10.15 12.22
C GLU A 83 -11.37 8.66 12.19
N GLY A 84 -11.83 7.93 11.17
CA GLY A 84 -11.45 6.53 11.00
C GLY A 84 -9.94 6.34 10.79
N ALA A 85 -9.28 7.25 10.07
CA ALA A 85 -7.82 7.24 9.90
C ALA A 85 -7.08 7.47 11.24
N LEU A 86 -7.51 8.45 12.04
CA LEU A 86 -6.93 8.75 13.36
C LEU A 86 -7.12 7.58 14.33
N ASN A 87 -8.34 7.04 14.43
CA ASN A 87 -8.63 5.89 15.29
C ASN A 87 -7.80 4.66 14.88
N THR A 88 -7.60 4.46 13.57
CA THR A 88 -6.75 3.38 13.05
C THR A 88 -5.30 3.57 13.48
N LEU A 89 -4.75 4.79 13.37
CA LEU A 89 -3.38 5.09 13.83
C LEU A 89 -3.20 4.84 15.33
N GLU A 90 -4.12 5.36 16.13
CA GLU A 90 -4.09 5.18 17.59
C GLU A 90 -4.15 3.70 17.97
N SER A 91 -4.99 2.92 17.28
CA SER A 91 -5.07 1.47 17.49
C SER A 91 -3.77 0.76 17.13
N ILE A 92 -3.08 1.17 16.06
CA ILE A 92 -1.78 0.60 15.67
C ILE A 92 -0.71 0.92 16.72
N GLU A 93 -0.67 2.17 17.18
CA GLU A 93 0.25 2.61 18.24
C GLU A 93 0.01 1.83 19.52
N GLU A 94 -1.24 1.72 19.97
CA GLU A 94 -1.65 1.01 21.18
C GLU A 94 -1.30 -0.48 21.11
N VAL A 95 -1.68 -1.17 20.02
CA VAL A 95 -1.36 -2.60 19.85
C VAL A 95 0.15 -2.82 19.82
N SER A 96 0.90 -1.91 19.20
CA SER A 96 2.35 -2.00 19.18
C SER A 96 2.96 -1.85 20.58
N GLU A 97 2.44 -0.92 21.39
CA GLU A 97 2.88 -0.71 22.78
C GLU A 97 2.54 -1.89 23.68
N LEU A 98 1.28 -2.36 23.63
CA LEU A 98 0.80 -3.46 24.46
C LEU A 98 1.50 -4.78 24.13
N SER A 99 1.77 -5.03 22.85
CA SER A 99 2.47 -6.24 22.41
C SER A 99 3.99 -6.15 22.55
N GLY A 100 4.53 -4.94 22.75
CA GLY A 100 5.97 -4.66 22.72
C GLY A 100 6.61 -4.91 21.37
N ARG A 101 5.84 -4.91 20.27
CA ARG A 101 6.29 -5.27 18.92
C ARG A 101 5.70 -4.33 17.87
N PRO A 102 6.40 -4.04 16.77
CA PRO A 102 5.81 -3.27 15.67
C PRO A 102 4.69 -4.07 14.98
N ALA A 103 3.63 -3.38 14.56
CA ALA A 103 2.50 -3.94 13.85
C ALA A 103 2.87 -4.28 12.39
N GLY A 104 2.58 -5.52 11.98
CA GLY A 104 2.71 -5.94 10.58
C GLY A 104 1.51 -5.49 9.73
N ILE A 105 1.64 -5.56 8.41
CA ILE A 105 0.58 -5.12 7.48
C ILE A 105 -0.76 -5.84 7.68
N ALA A 106 -0.77 -7.13 8.05
CA ALA A 106 -2.02 -7.82 8.31
C ALA A 106 -2.71 -7.32 9.58
N GLN A 107 -1.94 -7.02 10.64
CA GLN A 107 -2.49 -6.41 11.86
C GLN A 107 -2.97 -4.98 11.59
N GLN A 108 -2.24 -4.20 10.79
CA GLN A 108 -2.68 -2.87 10.37
C GLN A 108 -4.02 -2.95 9.63
N LEU A 109 -4.17 -3.89 8.68
CA LEU A 109 -5.43 -4.13 7.98
C LEU A 109 -6.54 -4.57 8.94
N GLU A 110 -6.23 -5.47 9.87
CA GLU A 110 -7.19 -5.98 10.85
C GLU A 110 -7.79 -4.83 11.69
N LEU A 111 -6.93 -3.95 12.22
CA LEU A 111 -7.36 -2.81 13.01
C LEU A 111 -8.16 -1.80 12.17
N ALA A 112 -7.77 -1.57 10.92
CA ALA A 112 -8.50 -0.69 10.03
C ALA A 112 -9.89 -1.26 9.67
N LEU A 113 -10.01 -2.58 9.54
CA LEU A 113 -11.30 -3.25 9.30
C LEU A 113 -12.24 -3.15 10.49
N ASP A 114 -11.71 -3.15 11.72
CA ASP A 114 -12.52 -2.90 12.92
C ASP A 114 -13.14 -1.50 12.90
N GLN A 115 -12.38 -0.49 12.45
CA GLN A 115 -12.86 0.88 12.30
C GLN A 115 -13.82 1.07 11.12
N SER A 116 -13.66 0.27 10.05
CA SER A 116 -14.44 0.40 8.82
C SER A 116 -15.68 -0.46 8.75
N GLY A 117 -15.98 -1.25 9.79
CA GLY A 117 -17.10 -2.20 9.77
C GLY A 117 -16.89 -3.35 8.76
N ASN A 118 -15.64 -3.79 8.59
CA ASN A 118 -15.19 -4.78 7.61
C ASN A 118 -15.35 -4.37 6.13
N ASP A 119 -15.38 -3.06 5.85
CA ASP A 119 -15.26 -2.54 4.49
C ASP A 119 -13.76 -2.35 4.13
N ILE A 120 -13.30 -3.13 3.15
CA ILE A 120 -11.90 -3.15 2.69
C ILE A 120 -11.51 -1.81 2.07
N SER A 121 -12.40 -1.18 1.30
CA SER A 121 -12.10 0.10 0.64
C SER A 121 -11.92 1.21 1.67
N LEU A 122 -12.82 1.27 2.66
CA LEU A 122 -12.71 2.23 3.76
C LEU A 122 -11.48 1.98 4.63
N ALA A 123 -11.19 0.71 4.98
CA ALA A 123 -10.00 0.36 5.75
C ALA A 123 -8.71 0.81 5.04
N VAL A 124 -8.60 0.57 3.73
CA VAL A 124 -7.45 1.00 2.93
C VAL A 124 -7.36 2.53 2.84
N ILE A 125 -8.48 3.25 2.76
CA ILE A 125 -8.48 4.73 2.82
C ILE A 125 -7.97 5.20 4.18
N TYR A 126 -8.43 4.63 5.28
CA TYR A 126 -7.98 4.99 6.63
C TYR A 126 -6.49 4.77 6.82
N LEU A 127 -5.98 3.60 6.39
CA LEU A 127 -4.55 3.29 6.41
C LEU A 127 -3.77 4.29 5.54
N THR A 128 -4.19 4.51 4.30
CA THR A 128 -3.51 5.42 3.37
C THR A 128 -3.43 6.86 3.90
N LEU A 129 -4.50 7.37 4.48
CA LEU A 129 -4.54 8.71 5.09
C LEU A 129 -3.68 8.76 6.35
N GLY A 130 -3.89 7.79 7.24
CA GLY A 130 -3.22 7.74 8.54
C GLY A 130 -1.72 7.57 8.40
N THR A 131 -1.27 6.49 7.74
CA THR A 131 0.16 6.14 7.68
C THR A 131 0.97 7.22 6.97
N ARG A 132 0.40 7.88 5.96
CA ARG A 132 1.06 8.99 5.27
C ARG A 132 1.20 10.21 6.17
N ALA A 133 0.14 10.57 6.91
CA ALA A 133 0.17 11.72 7.81
C ALA A 133 1.21 11.55 8.91
N ILE A 134 1.27 10.37 9.53
CA ILE A 134 2.20 10.08 10.63
C ILE A 134 3.62 9.69 10.18
N ALA A 135 3.83 9.26 8.94
CA ALA A 135 5.17 8.97 8.43
C ALA A 135 5.90 10.22 7.92
N ARG A 136 5.15 11.21 7.40
CA ARG A 136 5.71 12.40 6.74
C ARG A 136 5.31 13.72 7.38
N GLY A 137 4.46 13.72 8.41
CA GLY A 137 3.90 14.95 8.98
C GLY A 137 2.98 15.69 8.01
N LEU A 138 2.40 14.96 7.04
CA LEU A 138 1.55 15.51 6.00
C LEU A 138 0.07 15.44 6.40
N ASP A 139 -0.79 16.03 5.58
CA ASP A 139 -2.25 15.85 5.63
C ASP A 139 -2.92 16.27 6.96
N SER A 140 -2.24 17.04 7.81
CA SER A 140 -2.81 17.61 9.05
C SER A 140 -4.09 18.43 8.80
N ARG A 141 -4.21 19.05 7.62
CA ARG A 141 -5.42 19.75 7.17
C ARG A 141 -6.59 18.81 6.87
N ILE A 142 -6.31 17.62 6.35
CA ILE A 142 -7.33 16.57 6.11
C ILE A 142 -7.71 15.94 7.44
N LEU A 143 -6.74 15.62 8.29
CA LEU A 143 -6.98 15.00 9.58
C LEU A 143 -7.59 15.95 10.62
N GLY A 144 -7.42 17.27 10.45
CA GLY A 144 -7.86 18.27 11.42
C GLY A 144 -7.01 18.29 12.69
N GLN A 145 -5.84 17.64 12.68
CA GLN A 145 -4.93 17.52 13.80
C GLN A 145 -3.48 17.61 13.32
N GLU A 146 -2.66 18.35 14.07
CA GLU A 146 -1.21 18.39 13.86
C GLU A 146 -0.55 17.15 14.48
N ILE A 147 0.33 16.50 13.73
CA ILE A 147 1.11 15.36 14.21
C ILE A 147 2.44 15.89 14.75
N SER A 148 2.67 15.70 16.06
CA SER A 148 3.90 16.18 16.69
C SER A 148 5.13 15.43 16.17
N MET A 149 6.28 16.12 16.14
CA MET A 149 7.55 15.50 15.73
C MET A 149 7.90 14.28 16.60
N GLU A 150 7.56 14.31 17.89
CA GLU A 150 7.73 13.17 18.79
C GLU A 150 6.92 11.96 18.33
N ARG A 151 5.64 12.17 17.95
CA ARG A 151 4.78 11.11 17.43
C ARG A 151 5.33 10.56 16.11
N LEU A 152 5.77 11.43 15.18
CA LEU A 152 6.43 11.03 13.91
C LEU A 152 7.66 10.15 14.16
N LEU A 153 8.52 10.53 15.10
CA LEU A 153 9.73 9.78 15.42
C LEU A 153 9.39 8.44 16.10
N SER A 154 8.40 8.41 16.98
CA SER A 154 7.96 7.20 17.65
C SER A 154 7.40 6.17 16.67
N TRP A 155 6.71 6.64 15.62
CA TRP A 155 6.04 5.81 14.60
C TRP A 155 6.98 4.81 13.91
N LYS A 156 8.27 5.17 13.74
CA LYS A 156 9.30 4.28 13.19
C LYS A 156 9.41 2.93 13.90
N THR A 157 9.02 2.88 15.17
CA THR A 157 9.06 1.67 16.00
C THR A 157 7.70 0.97 16.12
N LYS A 158 6.65 1.59 15.58
CA LYS A 158 5.27 1.09 15.69
C LYS A 158 4.85 0.18 14.55
N VAL A 159 5.55 0.25 13.42
CA VAL A 159 5.25 -0.55 12.23
C VAL A 159 6.48 -1.32 11.74
N ARG A 160 6.24 -2.50 11.16
CA ARG A 160 7.31 -3.34 10.61
C ARG A 160 7.78 -2.81 9.25
N PRO A 161 9.08 -2.86 8.95
CA PRO A 161 9.59 -2.61 7.60
C PRO A 161 9.36 -3.79 6.67
N PHE A 162 9.55 -3.56 5.37
CA PHE A 162 9.58 -4.61 4.35
C PHE A 162 11.04 -4.97 4.02
N GLY A 163 11.44 -6.25 4.11
CA GLY A 163 12.75 -6.70 3.63
C GLY A 163 13.81 -6.99 4.71
N TYR A 164 14.97 -7.50 4.27
CA TYR A 164 15.91 -8.32 5.05
C TYR A 164 16.90 -7.57 5.96
N ASN A 165 16.86 -6.22 6.02
CA ASN A 165 17.83 -5.43 6.76
C ASN A 165 17.20 -4.19 7.42
N LEU A 166 17.17 -4.15 8.76
CA LEU A 166 16.61 -3.06 9.56
C LEU A 166 17.31 -1.70 9.37
N THR A 167 18.51 -1.69 8.79
CA THR A 167 19.33 -0.45 8.68
C THR A 167 19.16 0.29 7.36
N SER A 168 18.58 -0.33 6.33
CA SER A 168 18.40 0.27 5.00
C SER A 168 16.96 0.67 4.70
N GLU A 169 15.99 0.06 5.37
CA GLU A 169 14.57 0.27 5.10
C GLU A 169 13.98 1.37 5.99
N ASP A 170 12.99 2.10 5.47
CA ASP A 170 12.23 3.13 6.17
C ASP A 170 10.87 2.55 6.54
N PRO A 171 10.66 1.91 7.72
CA PRO A 171 9.40 1.24 8.04
C PRO A 171 8.15 2.11 7.87
N PRO A 172 8.16 3.38 8.31
CA PRO A 172 7.10 4.33 7.96
C PRO A 172 6.96 4.53 6.46
N GLY A 173 8.07 4.77 5.76
CA GLY A 173 8.20 4.80 4.30
C GLY A 173 7.44 3.66 3.64
N ASP A 174 7.88 2.44 3.91
CA ASP A 174 7.40 1.24 3.27
C ASP A 174 5.88 1.06 3.43
N THR A 175 5.36 1.29 4.64
CA THR A 175 3.95 1.05 4.94
C THR A 175 3.03 2.06 4.26
N TYR A 176 3.34 3.36 4.26
CA TYR A 176 2.49 4.32 3.53
C TYR A 176 2.62 4.17 2.02
N HIS A 177 3.80 3.79 1.52
CA HIS A 177 4.00 3.42 0.11
C HIS A 177 3.08 2.26 -0.27
N PHE A 178 3.12 1.18 0.51
CA PHE A 178 2.29 0.00 0.29
C PHE A 178 0.80 0.36 0.25
N TRP A 179 0.24 0.95 1.32
CA TRP A 179 -1.20 1.22 1.43
C TRP A 179 -1.71 2.20 0.37
N ASN A 180 -0.94 3.24 0.04
CA ASN A 180 -1.29 4.20 -1.00
C ASN A 180 -1.41 3.51 -2.38
N ASN A 181 -0.55 2.53 -2.67
CA ASN A 181 -0.65 1.76 -3.90
C ASN A 181 -1.75 0.68 -3.85
N VAL A 182 -2.08 0.11 -2.67
CA VAL A 182 -3.29 -0.72 -2.52
C VAL A 182 -4.55 0.09 -2.88
N LEU A 183 -4.67 1.33 -2.41
CA LEU A 183 -5.79 2.21 -2.75
C LEU A 183 -5.87 2.47 -4.27
N ALA A 184 -4.72 2.71 -4.90
CA ALA A 184 -4.63 2.85 -6.34
C ALA A 184 -5.11 1.59 -7.07
N GLY A 185 -4.68 0.40 -6.64
CA GLY A 185 -5.09 -0.88 -7.19
C GLY A 185 -6.60 -1.12 -7.09
N LEU A 186 -7.20 -0.84 -5.93
CA LEU A 186 -8.66 -0.89 -5.75
C LEU A 186 -9.39 0.02 -6.73
N SER A 187 -8.91 1.26 -6.89
CA SER A 187 -9.57 2.27 -7.74
C SER A 187 -9.49 1.98 -9.25
N ARG A 188 -8.55 1.12 -9.67
CA ARG A 188 -8.28 0.80 -11.08
C ARG A 188 -9.49 0.13 -11.72
N ASP A 189 -10.01 -0.91 -11.09
CA ASP A 189 -10.96 -1.85 -11.69
C ASP A 189 -12.45 -1.50 -11.50
N GLU A 190 -12.75 -0.36 -10.88
CA GLU A 190 -14.12 0.10 -10.68
C GLU A 190 -14.90 0.34 -12.00
N LYS A 191 -16.02 -0.39 -12.14
CA LYS A 191 -16.97 -0.38 -13.27
C LYS A 191 -17.93 0.82 -13.30
N VAL A 192 -17.51 1.98 -12.80
CA VAL A 192 -18.37 3.19 -12.78
C VAL A 192 -18.27 3.97 -14.11
N ASP A 193 -17.29 3.65 -14.97
CA ASP A 193 -17.04 4.33 -16.24
C ASP A 193 -17.58 3.52 -17.45
N TYR A 194 -17.95 4.20 -18.55
CA TYR A 194 -18.28 3.56 -19.84
C TYR A 194 -17.15 2.61 -20.31
N VAL A 195 -17.48 1.51 -21.00
CA VAL A 195 -16.53 0.43 -21.35
C VAL A 195 -15.24 0.93 -22.01
N ILE A 196 -15.33 1.87 -22.96
CA ILE A 196 -14.16 2.45 -23.66
C ILE A 196 -13.29 3.25 -22.67
N THR A 197 -13.91 4.08 -21.85
CA THR A 197 -13.25 4.87 -20.81
C THR A 197 -12.60 3.99 -19.74
N ARG A 198 -13.22 2.84 -19.40
CA ARG A 198 -12.69 1.84 -18.47
C ARG A 198 -11.40 1.20 -18.98
N ASN A 199 -11.34 0.82 -20.26
CA ASN A 199 -10.15 0.18 -20.84
C ASN A 199 -8.98 1.18 -20.96
N LEU A 200 -9.24 2.42 -21.40
CA LEU A 200 -8.24 3.48 -21.44
C LEU A 200 -7.77 3.86 -20.02
N LYS A 201 -8.70 3.90 -19.06
CA LYS A 201 -8.40 4.13 -17.64
C LYS A 201 -7.45 3.06 -17.09
N ARG A 202 -7.74 1.78 -17.33
CA ARG A 202 -6.86 0.66 -16.93
C ARG A 202 -5.46 0.85 -17.51
N ALA A 203 -5.35 1.11 -18.81
CA ALA A 203 -4.06 1.32 -19.47
C ALA A 203 -3.27 2.52 -18.90
N ILE A 204 -3.93 3.63 -18.58
CA ILE A 204 -3.28 4.81 -17.99
C ILE A 204 -2.88 4.55 -16.53
N CYS A 205 -3.72 3.88 -15.73
CA CYS A 205 -3.35 3.48 -14.37
C CYS A 205 -2.15 2.54 -14.41
N ASP A 206 -2.21 1.48 -15.21
CA ASP A 206 -1.09 0.54 -15.35
C ASP A 206 0.18 1.28 -15.79
N PHE A 207 0.08 2.18 -16.77
CA PHE A 207 1.22 3.00 -17.18
C PHE A 207 1.75 3.89 -16.05
N ILE A 208 0.89 4.65 -15.37
CA ILE A 208 1.30 5.56 -14.30
C ILE A 208 1.89 4.77 -13.14
N TYR A 209 1.27 3.69 -12.66
CA TYR A 209 1.74 2.99 -11.47
C TYR A 209 2.98 2.11 -11.75
N ILE A 210 3.08 1.49 -12.93
CA ILE A 210 4.29 0.75 -13.35
C ILE A 210 5.46 1.70 -13.60
N ASN A 211 5.20 2.89 -14.17
CA ASN A 211 6.26 3.84 -14.52
C ASN A 211 6.43 4.97 -13.49
N ALA A 212 5.60 5.08 -12.46
CA ALA A 212 5.72 6.12 -11.42
C ALA A 212 6.96 5.87 -10.57
N ALA A 213 7.21 4.62 -10.18
CA ALA A 213 8.45 4.27 -9.49
C ALA A 213 9.69 4.60 -10.35
N TYR A 214 9.61 4.35 -11.66
CA TYR A 214 10.69 4.68 -12.61
C TYR A 214 10.83 6.20 -12.84
N ALA A 215 9.72 6.93 -12.97
CA ALA A 215 9.70 8.38 -13.18
C ALA A 215 10.10 9.14 -11.92
N VAL A 216 9.62 8.73 -10.74
CA VAL A 216 10.08 9.20 -9.43
C VAL A 216 11.55 8.85 -9.24
N GLY A 217 11.99 7.67 -9.67
CA GLY A 217 13.40 7.28 -9.70
C GLY A 217 14.25 8.20 -10.59
N LEU A 218 13.80 8.51 -11.81
CA LEU A 218 14.49 9.43 -12.73
C LEU A 218 14.53 10.87 -12.18
N LEU A 219 13.43 11.36 -11.61
CA LEU A 219 13.31 12.70 -11.04
C LEU A 219 14.06 12.83 -9.70
N ARG A 220 14.09 11.78 -8.86
CA ARG A 220 14.89 11.75 -7.62
C ARG A 220 16.37 11.53 -7.91
N ASN A 221 16.77 10.66 -8.82
CA ASN A 221 18.18 10.43 -9.15
C ASN A 221 18.85 11.64 -9.82
N SER A 222 18.07 12.53 -10.44
CA SER A 222 18.58 13.80 -10.96
C SER A 222 18.76 14.88 -9.87
N VAL A 223 18.18 14.67 -8.68
CA VAL A 223 18.25 15.62 -7.54
C VAL A 223 19.06 15.06 -6.35
N VAL A 224 19.13 13.74 -6.18
CA VAL A 224 19.80 13.04 -5.08
C VAL A 224 20.66 11.92 -5.69
N LEU A 225 21.91 12.26 -5.99
CA LEU A 225 22.94 11.28 -6.38
C LEU A 225 23.23 10.36 -5.18
N ASN A 226 23.02 9.04 -5.37
CA ASN A 226 23.71 7.90 -4.73
C ASN A 226 22.97 6.95 -3.76
N GLN A 227 21.64 6.81 -3.75
CA GLN A 227 21.03 5.66 -3.07
C GLN A 227 19.89 5.05 -3.88
N VAL A 228 20.13 3.84 -4.36
CA VAL A 228 19.16 2.98 -5.06
C VAL A 228 18.00 2.68 -4.11
N LEU A 229 16.80 3.20 -4.41
CA LEU A 229 15.55 2.96 -3.68
C LEU A 229 14.72 1.84 -4.36
N ASP A 230 15.33 0.71 -4.70
CA ASP A 230 14.63 -0.42 -5.35
C ASP A 230 13.53 -1.02 -4.46
N THR A 231 13.61 -0.82 -3.14
CA THR A 231 12.65 -1.34 -2.17
C THR A 231 11.30 -0.62 -2.27
N HIS A 232 11.27 0.71 -2.30
CA HIS A 232 10.04 1.47 -2.52
C HIS A 232 9.35 1.13 -3.84
N ALA A 233 10.12 0.98 -4.93
CA ALA A 233 9.56 0.59 -6.23
C ALA A 233 8.88 -0.79 -6.19
N SER A 234 9.52 -1.73 -5.49
CA SER A 234 8.98 -3.08 -5.30
C SER A 234 7.72 -3.03 -4.43
N ILE A 235 7.76 -2.30 -3.31
CA ILE A 235 6.63 -2.11 -2.39
C ILE A 235 5.43 -1.44 -3.08
N ASP A 236 5.68 -0.42 -3.90
CA ASP A 236 4.65 0.26 -4.69
C ASP A 236 3.96 -0.74 -5.65
N SER A 237 4.76 -1.54 -6.37
CA SER A 237 4.26 -2.59 -7.27
C SER A 237 3.42 -3.64 -6.53
N LEU A 238 3.87 -4.08 -5.36
CA LEU A 238 3.14 -5.03 -4.51
C LEU A 238 1.83 -4.45 -4.00
N GLY A 239 1.84 -3.23 -3.48
CA GLY A 239 0.63 -2.56 -3.01
C GLY A 239 -0.42 -2.49 -4.12
N TYR A 240 -0.01 -2.03 -5.31
CA TYR A 240 -0.90 -1.95 -6.48
C TYR A 240 -1.47 -3.32 -6.88
N SER A 241 -0.60 -4.32 -6.90
CA SER A 241 -0.94 -5.71 -7.18
C SER A 241 -1.98 -6.29 -6.21
N VAL A 242 -1.74 -6.11 -4.91
CA VAL A 242 -2.63 -6.54 -3.83
C VAL A 242 -3.99 -5.84 -3.95
N GLY A 243 -4.00 -4.52 -4.14
CA GLY A 243 -5.24 -3.75 -4.29
C GLY A 243 -6.12 -4.25 -5.43
N ARG A 244 -5.52 -4.54 -6.59
CA ARG A 244 -6.25 -5.14 -7.73
C ARG A 244 -6.85 -6.49 -7.36
N ALA A 245 -6.06 -7.34 -6.74
CA ALA A 245 -6.46 -8.70 -6.39
C ALA A 245 -7.62 -8.72 -5.37
N LEU A 246 -7.56 -7.84 -4.36
CA LEU A 246 -8.64 -7.66 -3.38
C LEU A 246 -9.93 -7.16 -4.04
N PHE A 247 -9.83 -6.18 -4.94
CA PHE A 247 -11.01 -5.67 -5.66
C PHE A 247 -11.67 -6.77 -6.49
N ASP A 248 -10.90 -7.48 -7.31
CA ASP A 248 -11.41 -8.54 -8.18
C ASP A 248 -12.14 -9.66 -7.40
N HIS A 249 -11.59 -10.05 -6.25
CA HIS A 249 -12.14 -11.11 -5.42
C HIS A 249 -13.42 -10.69 -4.69
N TYR A 250 -13.39 -9.53 -4.01
CA TYR A 250 -14.48 -9.11 -3.11
C TYR A 250 -15.56 -8.25 -3.81
N ASN A 251 -15.32 -7.76 -5.02
CA ASN A 251 -16.34 -7.06 -5.83
C ASN A 251 -17.19 -8.03 -6.70
N GLY A 252 -17.05 -9.35 -6.50
CA GLY A 252 -17.96 -10.37 -7.07
C GLY A 252 -17.75 -10.70 -8.55
N GLU A 253 -16.57 -10.41 -9.12
CA GLU A 253 -16.30 -10.68 -10.55
C GLU A 253 -15.57 -12.01 -10.81
N LYS A 254 -14.99 -12.65 -9.80
CA LYS A 254 -14.30 -13.94 -9.94
C LYS A 254 -14.71 -14.94 -8.85
N ASN A 255 -14.50 -16.22 -9.16
CA ASN A 255 -14.98 -17.37 -8.40
C ASN A 255 -14.39 -17.37 -6.97
N PRO A 256 -15.22 -17.36 -5.91
CA PRO A 256 -14.78 -17.27 -4.52
C PRO A 256 -13.94 -18.46 -4.04
N ASN A 257 -13.80 -19.51 -4.87
CA ASN A 257 -13.00 -20.70 -4.56
C ASN A 257 -11.56 -20.66 -5.10
N LEU A 258 -11.13 -19.56 -5.73
CA LEU A 258 -9.75 -19.40 -6.20
C LEU A 258 -8.91 -18.67 -5.15
N ASN A 259 -7.84 -19.32 -4.69
CA ASN A 259 -6.80 -18.69 -3.90
C ASN A 259 -6.26 -17.47 -4.67
N ILE A 260 -6.45 -16.27 -4.10
CA ILE A 260 -6.11 -14.98 -4.70
C ILE A 260 -4.60 -14.93 -5.06
N ALA A 261 -3.73 -15.49 -4.22
CA ALA A 261 -2.30 -15.56 -4.44
C ALA A 261 -1.92 -16.44 -5.64
N ASN A 262 -2.58 -17.58 -5.82
CA ASN A 262 -2.32 -18.47 -6.97
C ASN A 262 -2.77 -17.85 -8.29
N GLN A 263 -3.90 -17.15 -8.31
CA GLN A 263 -4.36 -16.47 -9.51
C GLN A 263 -3.44 -15.31 -9.89
N TYR A 264 -2.95 -14.57 -8.89
CA TYR A 264 -2.09 -13.42 -9.14
C TYR A 264 -0.68 -13.83 -9.60
N ARG A 265 -0.07 -14.87 -9.00
CA ARG A 265 1.24 -15.40 -9.45
C ARG A 265 1.23 -15.73 -10.94
N GLN A 266 0.17 -16.38 -11.43
CA GLN A 266 -0.01 -16.71 -12.85
C GLN A 266 -0.13 -15.47 -13.75
N GLU A 267 -0.77 -14.40 -13.28
CA GLU A 267 -0.90 -13.14 -14.03
C GLU A 267 0.44 -12.40 -14.08
N THR A 268 1.20 -12.30 -12.98
CA THR A 268 2.52 -11.64 -12.95
C THR A 268 3.61 -12.35 -13.76
N GLU A 269 3.60 -13.68 -13.80
CA GLU A 269 4.52 -14.46 -14.64
C GLU A 269 4.28 -14.24 -16.15
N SER A 270 3.09 -13.78 -16.55
CA SER A 270 2.76 -13.49 -17.95
C SER A 270 3.24 -12.12 -18.46
N TYR A 271 3.74 -11.26 -17.56
CA TYR A 271 4.26 -9.92 -17.88
C TYR A 271 5.80 -9.83 -17.85
N GLN A 272 6.49 -10.93 -17.55
CA GLN A 272 7.95 -11.08 -17.66
C GLN A 272 8.34 -11.76 -18.97
#